data_AF-H0TV89-F1
#
_entry.id   AF-H0TV89-F1
#
_cell.length_a   1.000
_cell.length_b   1.000
_cell.length_c   1.000
_cell.angle_alpha   90.00
_cell.angle_beta   90.00
_cell.angle_gamma   90.00
#
_symmetry.space_group_name_H-M   'P 1'
#
loop_
_entity.id
_entity.type
_entity.pdbx_description
1 polymer ?
#
loop_
_entity_poly.entity_id
_entity_poly.type
_entity_poly.pdbx_seq_one_letter_code
_entity_poly.pdbx_strand_id
1 'polypeptide(L)'
;MEKAHPDVHEIFFQVFDKGIMEDGNGRRIDFKNTLIILTTNVGTDLIMGLSRDPKYRDQPEELAKMLRPELLKVFPAALLGRIVSIPYFPLSDEMLSGIVRLQLDRIGRRLRDNHNAAFSYDDAVVEHIVSRCNDPDSGGRMIDNIITNTLLPALAREFLSRSLAKEDVKQARVSIENDNFAYSWN
;
A
#
# COMPACT_ATOMS: atom_id res chain seq x y z
N MET A 1 7.95 -12.58 -6.01
CA MET A 1 8.30 -13.80 -6.78
C MET A 1 9.68 -13.75 -7.42
N GLU A 2 10.25 -12.57 -7.74
CA GLU A 2 11.54 -12.46 -8.43
C GLU A 2 12.76 -13.03 -7.67
N LYS A 3 12.71 -13.05 -6.33
CA LYS A 3 13.79 -13.53 -5.45
C LYS A 3 13.64 -15.00 -5.07
N ALA A 4 12.56 -15.64 -5.53
CA ALA A 4 12.32 -17.05 -5.23
C ALA A 4 13.27 -17.91 -6.06
N HIS A 5 13.79 -18.97 -5.45
CA HIS A 5 14.57 -19.99 -6.16
C HIS A 5 13.71 -20.62 -7.27
N PRO A 6 14.25 -20.97 -8.44
CA PRO A 6 13.49 -21.57 -9.54
C PRO A 6 12.61 -22.76 -9.13
N ASP A 7 13.08 -23.62 -8.23
CA ASP A 7 12.31 -24.77 -7.70
C ASP A 7 10.99 -24.37 -7.05
N VAL A 8 10.90 -23.15 -6.49
CA VAL A 8 9.64 -22.62 -5.94
C VAL A 8 8.62 -22.39 -7.06
N HIS A 9 9.07 -21.97 -8.24
CA HIS A 9 8.17 -21.75 -9.40
C HIS A 9 7.60 -23.07 -9.90
N GLU A 10 8.39 -24.15 -9.85
CA GLU A 10 7.95 -25.49 -10.30
C GLU A 10 6.82 -26.05 -9.44
N ILE A 11 6.87 -25.81 -8.12
CA ILE A 11 5.80 -26.22 -7.18
C ILE A 11 4.46 -25.58 -7.59
N PHE A 12 4.47 -24.34 -8.05
CA PHE A 12 3.25 -23.64 -8.46
C PHE A 12 2.65 -24.20 -9.77
N PHE A 13 3.40 -24.91 -10.60
CA PHE A 13 2.83 -25.53 -11.81
C PHE A 13 1.77 -26.57 -11.47
N GLN A 14 1.96 -27.36 -10.40
CA GLN A 14 0.95 -28.33 -9.97
C GLN A 14 -0.33 -27.63 -9.49
N VAL A 15 -0.17 -26.50 -8.80
CA VAL A 15 -1.30 -25.70 -8.33
C VAL A 15 -2.08 -25.12 -9.51
N PHE A 16 -1.40 -24.51 -10.47
CA PHE A 16 -2.06 -23.87 -11.61
C PHE A 16 -2.66 -24.87 -12.61
N ASP A 17 -2.07 -26.06 -12.76
CA ASP A 17 -2.57 -27.09 -13.69
C ASP A 17 -3.66 -27.97 -13.07
N LYS A 18 -3.48 -28.40 -11.82
CA LYS A 18 -4.32 -29.42 -11.18
C LYS A 18 -5.18 -28.89 -10.04
N GLY A 19 -4.94 -27.65 -9.59
CA GLY A 19 -5.62 -27.07 -8.43
C GLY A 19 -5.27 -27.79 -7.12
N ILE A 20 -4.15 -28.53 -7.07
CA ILE A 20 -3.72 -29.27 -5.89
C ILE A 20 -2.20 -29.17 -5.71
N MET A 21 -1.74 -29.27 -4.46
CA MET A 21 -0.33 -29.39 -4.10
C MET A 21 -0.17 -30.53 -3.09
N GLU A 22 0.95 -31.22 -3.12
CA GLU A 22 1.33 -32.17 -2.07
C GLU A 22 2.40 -31.54 -1.17
N ASP A 23 2.21 -31.57 0.15
CA ASP A 23 3.24 -31.13 1.10
C ASP A 23 4.34 -32.19 1.28
N GLY A 24 5.38 -31.85 2.05
CA GLY A 24 6.51 -32.78 2.30
C GLY A 24 6.13 -34.06 3.07
N ASN A 25 4.90 -34.16 3.59
CA ASN A 25 4.39 -35.34 4.29
C ASN A 25 3.42 -36.16 3.42
N GLY A 26 3.26 -35.82 2.14
CA GLY A 26 2.33 -36.49 1.23
C GLY A 26 0.88 -36.03 1.36
N ARG A 27 0.61 -34.96 2.13
CA ARG A 27 -0.75 -34.45 2.29
C ARG A 27 -1.13 -33.62 1.08
N ARG A 28 -2.25 -33.97 0.47
CA ARG A 28 -2.86 -33.19 -0.61
C ARG A 28 -3.58 -31.97 -0.05
N ILE A 29 -3.25 -30.80 -0.60
CA ILE A 29 -3.84 -29.50 -0.32
C ILE A 29 -4.63 -29.08 -1.57
N ASP A 30 -5.89 -28.71 -1.40
CA ASP A 30 -6.77 -28.25 -2.47
C ASP A 30 -6.70 -26.72 -2.62
N PHE A 31 -6.46 -26.25 -3.85
CA PHE A 31 -6.38 -24.85 -4.26
C PHE A 31 -7.48 -24.44 -5.24
N LYS A 32 -8.43 -25.32 -5.59
CA LYS A 32 -9.47 -25.04 -6.60
C LYS A 32 -10.34 -23.82 -6.28
N ASN A 33 -10.54 -23.53 -5.01
CA ASN A 33 -11.31 -22.37 -4.53
C ASN A 33 -10.41 -21.31 -3.86
N THR A 34 -9.20 -21.13 -4.39
CA THR A 34 -8.21 -20.20 -3.84
C THR A 34 -7.83 -19.15 -4.89
N LEU A 35 -7.96 -17.87 -4.53
CA LEU A 35 -7.39 -16.77 -5.31
C LEU A 35 -5.90 -16.64 -4.98
N ILE A 36 -5.05 -16.82 -5.99
CA ILE A 36 -3.60 -16.68 -5.85
C ILE A 36 -3.17 -15.32 -6.41
N ILE A 37 -2.62 -14.46 -5.55
CA ILE A 37 -2.07 -13.16 -5.94
C ILE A 37 -0.55 -13.24 -5.81
N LEU A 38 0.15 -12.99 -6.91
CA LEU A 38 1.60 -12.91 -6.97
C LEU A 38 2.02 -11.46 -7.22
N THR A 39 3.01 -11.00 -6.48
CA THR A 39 3.60 -9.66 -6.68
C THR A 39 5.06 -9.76 -7.08
N THR A 40 5.49 -8.81 -7.90
CA THR A 40 6.87 -8.66 -8.36
C THR A 40 7.17 -7.19 -8.65
N ASN A 41 8.41 -6.78 -8.40
CA ASN A 41 8.92 -5.46 -8.79
C ASN A 41 9.62 -5.50 -10.17
N VAL A 42 9.55 -6.62 -10.90
CA VAL A 42 10.11 -6.70 -12.24
C VAL A 42 9.36 -5.75 -13.17
N GLY A 43 10.11 -4.87 -13.82
CA GLY A 43 9.56 -3.88 -14.75
C GLY A 43 9.12 -2.57 -14.10
N THR A 44 9.39 -2.33 -12.81
CA THR A 44 9.08 -1.05 -12.14
C THR A 44 9.62 0.15 -12.90
N ASP A 45 10.91 0.14 -13.28
CA ASP A 45 11.54 1.25 -14.01
C ASP A 45 10.87 1.51 -15.36
N LEU A 46 10.47 0.44 -16.06
CA LEU A 46 9.77 0.54 -17.34
C LEU A 46 8.38 1.15 -17.15
N ILE A 47 7.63 0.72 -16.14
CA ILE A 47 6.31 1.28 -15.82
C ILE A 47 6.46 2.76 -15.48
N MET A 48 7.40 3.12 -14.61
CA MET A 48 7.65 4.52 -14.23
C MET A 48 8.04 5.39 -15.42
N GLY A 49 8.90 4.88 -16.31
CA GLY A 49 9.29 5.58 -17.53
C GLY A 49 8.12 5.81 -18.48
N LEU A 50 7.35 4.76 -18.77
CA LEU A 50 6.21 4.83 -19.69
C LEU A 50 5.06 5.65 -19.12
N SER A 51 4.82 5.62 -17.81
CA SER A 51 3.74 6.37 -17.16
C SER A 51 3.92 7.89 -17.24
N ARG A 52 5.14 8.37 -17.54
CA ARG A 52 5.42 9.80 -17.79
C ARG A 52 4.92 10.26 -19.15
N ASP A 53 4.78 9.35 -20.11
CA ASP A 53 4.25 9.65 -21.42
C ASP A 53 2.72 9.52 -21.39
N PRO A 54 1.97 10.61 -21.67
CA PRO A 54 0.51 10.62 -21.69
C PRO A 54 -0.10 9.51 -22.57
N LYS A 55 0.63 9.03 -23.59
CA LYS A 55 0.18 7.95 -24.46
C LYS A 55 -0.06 6.64 -23.72
N TYR A 56 0.76 6.32 -22.71
CA TYR A 56 0.70 5.03 -22.00
C TYR A 56 0.03 5.12 -20.63
N ARG A 57 -0.32 6.34 -20.19
CA ARG A 57 -0.84 6.63 -18.85
C ARG A 57 -2.11 5.85 -18.49
N ASP A 58 -2.92 5.52 -19.50
CA ASP A 58 -4.20 4.81 -19.34
C ASP A 58 -4.33 3.61 -20.30
N GLN A 59 -3.21 2.99 -20.69
CA GLN A 59 -3.18 1.86 -21.63
C GLN A 59 -2.58 0.59 -20.99
N PRO A 60 -3.32 -0.09 -20.09
CA PRO A 60 -2.81 -1.24 -19.35
C PRO A 60 -2.42 -2.42 -20.26
N GLU A 61 -3.13 -2.64 -21.38
CA GLU A 61 -2.83 -3.73 -22.32
C GLU A 61 -1.50 -3.51 -23.06
N GLU A 62 -1.22 -2.28 -23.49
CA GLU A 62 0.04 -1.94 -24.14
C GLU A 62 1.21 -2.02 -23.15
N LEU A 63 1.00 -1.56 -21.92
CA LEU A 63 1.99 -1.70 -20.85
C LEU A 63 2.29 -3.17 -20.54
N ALA A 64 1.26 -4.04 -20.49
CA ALA A 64 1.45 -5.47 -20.30
C ALA A 64 2.27 -6.13 -21.43
N LYS A 65 2.06 -5.70 -22.69
CA LYS A 65 2.88 -6.17 -23.82
C LYS A 65 4.34 -5.75 -23.68
N MET A 66 4.58 -4.50 -23.27
CA MET A 66 5.93 -3.95 -23.08
C MET A 66 6.65 -4.55 -21.87
N LEU A 67 5.90 -4.99 -20.85
CA LEU A 67 6.45 -5.68 -19.67
C LEU A 67 6.84 -7.13 -19.95
N ARG A 68 6.22 -7.77 -20.94
CA ARG A 68 6.43 -9.20 -21.21
C ARG A 68 7.90 -9.59 -21.43
N PRO A 69 8.71 -8.84 -22.20
CA PRO A 69 10.15 -9.10 -22.32
C PRO A 69 10.91 -9.01 -20.99
N GLU A 70 10.58 -8.03 -20.13
CA GLU A 70 11.22 -7.88 -18.81
C GLU A 70 10.86 -9.04 -17.88
N LEU A 71 9.58 -9.45 -17.87
CA LEU A 71 9.12 -10.60 -17.10
C LEU A 71 9.80 -11.90 -17.54
N LEU A 72 10.01 -12.11 -18.84
CA LEU A 72 10.67 -13.31 -19.38
C LEU A 72 12.15 -13.43 -19.01
N LYS A 73 12.82 -12.34 -18.61
CA LYS A 73 14.19 -12.40 -18.10
C LYS A 73 14.28 -13.05 -16.72
N VAL A 74 13.18 -13.09 -15.98
CA VAL A 74 13.14 -13.52 -14.57
C VAL A 74 12.25 -14.74 -14.37
N PHE A 75 11.12 -14.79 -15.07
CA PHE A 75 10.10 -15.83 -14.89
C PHE A 75 10.07 -16.79 -16.10
N PRO A 76 9.98 -18.11 -15.86
CA PRO A 76 9.79 -19.07 -16.94
C PRO A 76 8.52 -18.78 -17.75
N ALA A 77 8.59 -18.94 -19.08
CA ALA A 77 7.43 -18.74 -19.96
C ALA A 77 6.24 -19.63 -19.57
N ALA A 78 6.50 -20.83 -19.05
CA ALA A 78 5.49 -21.75 -18.55
C ALA A 78 4.68 -21.18 -17.36
N LEU A 79 5.32 -20.38 -16.49
CA LEU A 79 4.66 -19.69 -15.39
C LEU A 79 3.82 -18.53 -15.92
N LEU A 80 4.43 -17.69 -16.78
CA LEU A 80 3.76 -16.53 -17.35
C LEU A 80 2.52 -16.91 -18.20
N GLY A 81 2.54 -18.07 -18.86
CA GLY A 81 1.40 -18.58 -19.63
C GLY A 81 0.19 -19.00 -18.78
N ARG A 82 0.33 -19.07 -17.45
CA ARG A 82 -0.72 -19.51 -16.51
C ARG A 82 -1.24 -18.39 -15.60
N ILE A 83 -0.68 -17.19 -15.73
CA ILE A 83 -1.04 -16.04 -14.90
C ILE A 83 -1.49 -14.88 -15.76
N VAL A 84 -2.38 -14.06 -15.24
CA VAL A 84 -2.74 -12.77 -15.83
C VAL A 84 -1.90 -11.70 -15.15
N SER A 85 -1.02 -11.05 -15.92
CA SER A 85 -0.21 -9.94 -15.42
C SER A 85 -1.01 -8.64 -15.46
N ILE A 86 -1.10 -7.97 -14.31
CA ILE A 86 -1.77 -6.68 -14.17
C ILE A 86 -0.70 -5.64 -13.77
N PRO A 87 -0.38 -4.67 -14.64
CA PRO A 87 0.56 -3.62 -14.28
C PRO A 87 -0.06 -2.64 -13.27
N TYR A 88 0.72 -2.19 -12.30
CA TYR A 88 0.32 -1.18 -11.32
C TYR A 88 1.00 0.14 -11.67
N PHE A 89 0.20 1.16 -11.99
CA PHE A 89 0.69 2.50 -12.28
C PHE A 89 1.17 3.22 -11.01
N PRO A 90 2.12 4.16 -11.14
CA PRO A 90 2.51 5.02 -10.03
C PRO A 90 1.31 5.84 -9.53
N LEU A 91 1.30 6.13 -8.24
CA LEU A 91 0.24 6.92 -7.62
C LEU A 91 0.33 8.39 -8.07
N SER A 92 -0.81 8.99 -8.42
CA SER A 92 -0.93 10.43 -8.66
C SER A 92 -1.13 11.17 -7.35
N ASP A 93 -0.89 12.48 -7.34
CA ASP A 93 -1.10 13.34 -6.16
C ASP A 93 -2.55 13.28 -5.65
N GLU A 94 -3.52 13.14 -6.55
CA GLU A 94 -4.93 12.94 -6.21
C GLU A 94 -5.16 11.60 -5.50
N MET A 95 -4.57 10.52 -6.02
CA MET A 95 -4.63 9.20 -5.37
C MET A 95 -3.93 9.20 -4.01
N LEU A 96 -2.76 9.84 -3.90
CA LEU A 96 -2.04 10.01 -2.63
C LEU A 96 -2.91 10.78 -1.63
N SER A 97 -3.52 11.88 -2.04
CA SER A 97 -4.45 12.66 -1.19
C SER A 97 -5.61 11.80 -0.69
N GLY A 98 -6.21 10.98 -1.56
CA GLY A 98 -7.25 10.02 -1.18
C GLY A 98 -6.76 8.99 -0.15
N ILE A 99 -5.55 8.44 -0.33
CA ILE A 99 -4.94 7.49 0.61
C ILE A 99 -4.69 8.14 1.97
N VAL A 100 -4.18 9.37 2.01
CA VAL A 100 -3.96 10.12 3.25
C VAL A 100 -5.29 10.31 4.00
N ARG A 101 -6.34 10.75 3.31
CA ARG A 101 -7.68 10.90 3.92
C ARG A 101 -8.20 9.59 4.48
N LEU A 102 -8.08 8.48 3.73
CA LEU A 102 -8.49 7.15 4.20
C LEU A 102 -7.77 6.72 5.49
N GLN A 103 -6.46 7.02 5.59
CA GLN A 103 -5.68 6.73 6.79
C GLN A 103 -6.08 7.63 7.97
N LEU A 104 -6.23 8.93 7.75
CA LEU A 104 -6.69 9.88 8.78
C LEU A 104 -8.09 9.53 9.30
N ASP A 105 -9.01 9.16 8.40
CA ASP A 105 -10.36 8.73 8.77
C ASP A 105 -10.36 7.42 9.56
N ARG A 106 -9.39 6.53 9.31
CA ARG A 106 -9.19 5.32 10.12
C ARG A 106 -8.75 5.68 11.55
N ILE A 107 -7.93 6.70 11.72
CA ILE A 107 -7.57 7.22 13.05
C ILE A 107 -8.80 7.80 13.74
N GLY A 108 -9.57 8.62 13.04
CA GLY A 108 -10.79 9.21 13.60
C GLY A 108 -11.82 8.19 14.05
N ARG A 109 -12.03 7.12 13.25
CA ARG A 109 -12.85 5.97 13.67
C ARG A 109 -12.33 5.34 14.95
N ARG A 110 -11.02 5.06 15.02
CA ARG A 110 -10.41 4.43 16.21
C ARG A 110 -10.53 5.30 17.47
N LEU A 111 -10.38 6.62 17.34
CA LEU A 111 -10.54 7.56 18.46
C LEU A 111 -11.99 7.62 18.96
N ARG A 112 -12.95 7.66 18.04
CA ARG A 112 -14.37 7.62 18.39
C ARG A 112 -14.75 6.32 19.07
N ASP A 113 -14.34 5.18 18.50
CA ASP A 113 -14.78 3.87 18.97
C ASP A 113 -14.16 3.50 20.33
N ASN A 114 -12.93 3.95 20.62
CA ASN A 114 -12.21 3.60 21.85
C ASN A 114 -12.28 4.67 22.95
N HIS A 115 -12.45 5.94 22.58
CA HIS A 115 -12.34 7.08 23.51
C HIS A 115 -13.54 8.04 23.44
N ASN A 116 -14.54 7.75 22.60
CA ASN A 116 -15.68 8.64 22.36
C ASN A 116 -15.26 10.08 21.96
N ALA A 117 -14.10 10.19 21.31
CA ALA A 117 -13.50 11.45 20.91
C ALA A 117 -13.68 11.69 19.40
N ALA A 118 -14.05 12.91 19.03
CA ALA A 118 -14.08 13.37 17.65
C ALA A 118 -12.65 13.62 17.13
N PHE A 119 -12.45 13.40 15.84
CA PHE A 119 -11.19 13.67 15.16
C PHE A 119 -11.45 14.52 13.91
N SER A 120 -10.64 15.56 13.73
CA SER A 120 -10.73 16.46 12.58
C SER A 120 -9.33 16.86 12.12
N TYR A 121 -9.20 17.22 10.85
CA TYR A 121 -7.94 17.69 10.27
C TYR A 121 -8.22 18.71 9.18
N ASP A 122 -7.28 19.62 8.97
CA ASP A 122 -7.34 20.60 7.89
C ASP A 122 -6.83 20.00 6.57
N ASP A 123 -7.28 20.51 5.43
CA ASP A 123 -6.79 20.07 4.11
C ASP A 123 -5.27 20.30 3.96
N ALA A 124 -4.72 21.32 4.62
CA ALA A 124 -3.28 21.57 4.70
C ALA A 124 -2.49 20.37 5.26
N VAL A 125 -3.09 19.56 6.15
CA VAL A 125 -2.46 18.33 6.67
C VAL A 125 -2.28 17.30 5.55
N VAL A 126 -3.29 17.19 4.68
CA VAL A 126 -3.25 16.27 3.53
C VAL A 126 -2.19 16.72 2.55
N GLU A 127 -2.20 18.00 2.16
CA GLU A 127 -1.23 18.59 1.25
C GLU A 127 0.21 18.46 1.78
N HIS A 128 0.41 18.67 3.09
CA HIS A 128 1.72 18.54 3.73
C HIS A 128 2.26 17.11 3.73
N ILE A 129 1.38 16.11 3.89
CA ILE A 129 1.81 14.70 3.81
C ILE A 129 2.14 14.34 2.36
N VAL A 130 1.31 14.76 1.40
CA VAL A 130 1.53 14.49 -0.03
C VAL A 130 2.81 15.14 -0.54
N SER A 131 3.11 16.38 -0.15
CA SER A 131 4.34 17.09 -0.57
C SER A 131 5.64 16.43 -0.08
N ARG A 132 5.55 15.57 0.94
CA ARG A 132 6.67 14.76 1.44
C ARG A 132 6.80 13.39 0.75
N CYS A 133 5.87 13.05 -0.16
CA CYS A 133 5.82 11.77 -0.88
C CYS A 133 6.39 11.85 -2.32
N ASN A 134 7.42 12.67 -2.54
CA ASN A 134 7.96 12.98 -3.87
C ASN A 134 8.69 11.83 -4.57
N ASP A 135 8.95 10.72 -3.88
CA ASP A 135 9.60 9.55 -4.45
C ASP A 135 8.53 8.54 -4.91
N PRO A 136 8.38 8.30 -6.24
CA PRO A 136 7.40 7.38 -6.79
C PRO A 136 7.51 5.95 -6.25
N ASP A 137 8.71 5.53 -5.82
CA ASP A 137 8.97 4.17 -5.33
C ASP A 137 8.50 3.97 -3.88
N SER A 138 8.28 5.06 -3.14
CA SER A 138 7.96 5.01 -1.72
C SER A 138 6.59 5.58 -1.34
N GLY A 139 5.89 6.27 -2.26
CA GLY A 139 4.73 7.12 -1.98
C GLY A 139 3.79 6.62 -0.87
N GLY A 140 3.09 5.51 -1.09
CA GLY A 140 2.15 4.96 -0.09
C GLY A 140 2.81 4.50 1.22
N ARG A 141 4.05 4.02 1.17
CA ARG A 141 4.82 3.64 2.37
C ARG A 141 5.25 4.88 3.17
N MET A 142 5.58 5.97 2.48
CA MET A 142 5.94 7.24 3.12
C MET A 142 4.75 7.84 3.87
N ILE A 143 3.54 7.79 3.28
CA ILE A 143 2.29 8.15 3.97
C ILE A 143 2.15 7.35 5.26
N ASP A 144 2.24 6.02 5.16
CA ASP A 144 2.09 5.12 6.32
C ASP A 144 3.16 5.40 7.39
N ASN A 145 4.40 5.68 6.98
CA ASN A 145 5.49 6.04 7.89
C ASN A 145 5.24 7.36 8.62
N ILE A 146 4.79 8.41 7.91
CA ILE A 146 4.49 9.71 8.53
C ILE A 146 3.34 9.53 9.54
N ILE A 147 2.29 8.82 9.15
CA ILE A 147 1.13 8.63 9.99
C ILE A 147 1.46 7.76 11.21
N THR A 148 2.13 6.63 11.01
CA THR A 148 2.45 5.66 12.08
C THR A 148 3.57 6.12 13.01
N ASN A 149 4.58 6.84 12.51
CA ASN A 149 5.75 7.21 13.30
C ASN A 149 5.76 8.67 13.77
N THR A 150 4.89 9.54 13.22
CA THR A 150 4.81 10.94 13.63
C THR A 150 3.44 11.28 14.23
N LEU A 151 2.37 11.12 13.45
CA LEU A 151 1.04 11.59 13.84
C LEU A 151 0.41 10.74 14.95
N LEU A 152 0.38 9.41 14.78
CA LEU A 152 -0.17 8.49 15.77
C LEU A 152 0.57 8.53 17.12
N PRO A 153 1.91 8.54 17.18
CA PRO A 153 2.62 8.62 18.45
C PRO A 153 2.40 9.94 19.19
N ALA A 154 2.31 11.05 18.46
CA ALA A 154 1.99 12.36 19.05
C ALA A 154 0.58 12.36 19.67
N LEU A 155 -0.42 11.87 18.92
CA LEU A 155 -1.78 11.73 19.43
C LEU A 155 -1.85 10.81 20.65
N ALA A 156 -1.20 9.63 20.59
CA ALA A 156 -1.22 8.66 21.67
C ALA A 156 -0.59 9.20 22.97
N ARG A 157 0.51 9.97 22.86
CA ARG A 157 1.18 10.58 24.01
C ARG A 157 0.31 11.61 24.71
N GLU A 158 -0.39 12.44 23.95
CA GLU A 158 -1.29 13.46 24.50
C GLU A 158 -2.54 12.83 25.13
N PHE A 159 -3.17 11.86 24.45
CA PHE A 159 -4.29 11.11 25.01
C PHE A 159 -3.91 10.41 26.32
N LEU A 160 -2.73 9.78 26.38
CA LEU A 160 -2.25 9.13 27.60
C LEU A 160 -2.00 10.14 28.72
N SER A 161 -1.33 11.26 28.42
CA SER A 161 -1.01 12.29 29.42
C SER A 161 -2.27 12.89 30.04
N ARG A 162 -3.28 13.20 29.22
CA ARG A 162 -4.58 13.73 29.67
C ARG A 162 -5.40 12.70 30.44
N SER A 163 -5.39 11.45 29.98
CA SER A 163 -6.03 10.35 30.69
C SER A 163 -5.43 10.16 32.10
N LEU A 164 -4.10 10.24 32.23
CA LEU A 164 -3.42 10.19 33.54
C LEU A 164 -3.76 11.41 34.42
N ALA A 165 -3.95 12.58 33.82
CA ALA A 165 -4.42 13.79 34.50
C ALA A 165 -5.93 13.78 34.82
N LYS A 166 -6.67 12.71 34.42
CA LYS A 166 -8.13 12.60 34.51
C LYS A 166 -8.87 13.71 33.75
N GLU A 167 -8.26 14.22 32.69
CA GLU A 167 -8.91 15.11 31.73
C GLU A 167 -9.58 14.27 30.64
N ASP A 168 -10.85 14.57 30.36
CA ASP A 168 -11.57 13.95 29.25
C ASP A 168 -11.16 14.62 27.94
N VAL A 169 -11.01 13.84 26.87
CA VAL A 169 -10.66 14.33 25.53
C VAL A 169 -11.83 14.06 24.61
N LYS A 170 -12.60 15.10 24.30
CA LYS A 170 -13.80 14.97 23.46
C LYS A 170 -13.51 15.24 21.99
N GLN A 171 -12.47 15.99 21.69
CA GLN A 171 -12.05 16.31 20.33
C GLN A 171 -10.53 16.41 20.22
N ALA A 172 -10.00 15.89 19.12
CA ALA A 172 -8.64 16.10 18.65
C ALA A 172 -8.67 16.71 17.25
N ARG A 173 -7.90 17.76 17.02
CA ARG A 173 -7.74 18.39 15.70
C ARG A 173 -6.28 18.50 15.32
N VAL A 174 -5.97 18.13 14.09
CA VAL A 174 -4.63 18.25 13.49
C VAL A 174 -4.64 19.37 12.46
N SER A 175 -3.67 20.26 12.55
CA SER A 175 -3.43 21.36 11.61
C SER A 175 -1.94 21.45 11.26
N ILE A 176 -1.58 22.39 10.39
CA ILE A 176 -0.18 22.70 10.07
C ILE A 176 0.15 24.12 10.57
N GLU A 177 1.23 24.23 11.34
CA GLU A 177 1.81 25.50 11.79
C GLU A 177 3.32 25.46 11.60
N ASN A 178 3.90 26.49 10.96
CA ASN A 178 5.35 26.57 10.69
C ASN A 178 5.92 25.27 10.08
N ASP A 179 5.26 24.73 9.06
CA ASP A 179 5.61 23.46 8.37
C ASP A 179 5.63 22.20 9.26
N ASN A 180 5.02 22.26 10.44
CA ASN A 180 4.94 21.16 11.39
C ASN A 180 3.49 20.83 11.75
N PHE A 181 3.24 19.57 12.13
CA PHE A 181 1.94 19.18 12.66
C PHE A 181 1.69 19.89 13.99
N ALA A 182 0.58 20.60 14.07
CA ALA A 182 0.05 21.17 15.29
C ALA A 182 -1.18 20.36 15.75
N TYR A 183 -1.35 20.26 17.06
CA TYR A 183 -2.38 19.46 17.69
C TYR A 183 -3.17 20.33 18.66
N SER A 184 -4.48 20.37 18.49
CA SER A 184 -5.40 21.05 19.39
C SER A 184 -6.42 20.07 19.96
N TRP A 185 -6.87 20.35 21.18
CA TRP A 185 -7.59 19.42 22.05
C TRP A 185 -8.74 20.10 22.79
N ASN A 186 -9.82 19.35 23.04
CA ASN A 186 -10.93 19.65 23.96
C ASN A 186 -11.95 18.51 24.02
#